data_AF-Q8A8V3-F1
#
_entry.id   AF-Q8A8V3-F1
#
_cell.length_a   1.000
_cell.length_b   1.000
_cell.length_c   1.000
_cell.angle_alpha   90.00
_cell.angle_beta   90.00
_cell.angle_gamma   90.00
#
_symmetry.space_group_name_H-M   'P 1'
#
loop_
_entity.id
_entity.type
_entity.pdbx_description
1 polymer ?
#
loop_
_entity_poly.entity_id
_entity_poly.type
_entity_poly.pdbx_seq_one_letter_code
_entity_poly.pdbx_strand_id
1 'polypeptide(L)'
;MWWKQGSKKRNDTIRYRYILPYESWMDDARVDVQRDECGCGEIQLMDVEPLGDIELERILVPYVVTPFFAYLQPKAEEVKSRDIQAECFLDFEVNKINIRPEYMNNPKELAKIRAMIDELKSDPSIKVNKLDIVGYASPEGSLANNKRLSEGRAMALRDYLASRYDFSRNQYYIIFGGENWDGLVKALDTIDFEYKDEALNIINDIPVEKGREAKLMQLRGGVPYRYMLKYIFPSLRVAICKVNYEIKNFNLDEAKEIIKTRPQNLSLNEMFMVANSYPKGSQEFIDVFETAVRMYPKDEIASINAAAAALSRNDLVSAERYLNMVNVNKQLPEYSNAMGVLMLLKGEYEHAEEYLKAAAKSGLQAAGQNLEELAKKKTNAAEIEKIENRDK
;
A
#
# COMPACT_ATOMS: atom_id res chain seq x y z
N MET A 1 63.11 29.38 -25.79
CA MET A 1 64.00 29.05 -26.93
C MET A 1 65.42 29.48 -26.55
N TRP A 2 66.29 28.52 -26.25
CA TRP A 2 67.74 28.72 -26.10
C TRP A 2 68.41 27.59 -26.87
N TRP A 3 69.24 27.93 -27.85
CA TRP A 3 69.96 26.94 -28.65
C TRP A 3 71.29 26.62 -28.00
N LYS A 4 71.62 25.33 -27.89
CA LYS A 4 72.94 24.86 -27.47
C LYS A 4 73.44 23.84 -28.47
N GLN A 5 74.56 24.14 -29.12
CA GLN A 5 75.26 23.19 -29.99
C GLN A 5 76.09 22.25 -29.10
N GLY A 6 75.70 20.98 -29.05
CA GLY A 6 76.36 19.94 -28.25
C GLY A 6 76.74 18.74 -29.11
N SER A 7 78.04 18.55 -29.34
CA SER A 7 78.64 17.48 -30.16
C SER A 7 78.91 16.18 -29.39
N LYS A 8 78.04 15.79 -28.45
CA LYS A 8 78.12 14.49 -27.76
C LYS A 8 76.77 13.78 -27.77
N LYS A 9 76.72 12.55 -28.27
CA LYS A 9 75.57 11.64 -28.09
C LYS A 9 75.31 11.52 -26.59
N ARG A 10 74.22 12.10 -26.12
CA ARG A 10 73.72 11.86 -24.76
C ARG A 10 72.82 10.64 -24.80
N ASN A 11 73.03 9.74 -23.84
CA ASN A 11 72.16 8.59 -23.59
C ASN A 11 71.01 9.05 -22.68
N ASP A 12 70.24 10.04 -23.14
CA ASP A 12 69.15 10.62 -22.36
C ASP A 12 67.92 9.71 -22.50
N THR A 13 67.50 9.10 -21.39
CA THR A 13 66.27 8.29 -21.35
C THR A 13 65.06 9.21 -21.21
N ILE A 14 64.13 9.16 -22.17
CA ILE A 14 62.84 9.85 -22.08
C ILE A 14 61.85 8.91 -21.39
N ARG A 15 61.32 9.34 -20.24
CA ARG A 15 60.17 8.66 -19.61
C ARG A 15 58.89 9.26 -20.16
N TYR A 16 58.06 8.43 -20.76
CA TYR A 16 56.78 8.82 -21.35
C TYR A 16 55.67 7.89 -20.84
N ARG A 17 54.51 8.45 -20.52
CA ARG A 17 53.29 7.70 -20.17
C ARG A 17 52.15 8.32 -20.95
N TYR A 18 51.39 7.49 -21.65
CA TYR A 18 50.22 7.90 -22.40
C TYR A 18 49.09 6.92 -22.13
N ILE A 19 47.87 7.43 -21.99
CA ILE A 19 46.66 6.66 -21.74
C ILE A 19 45.71 6.99 -22.88
N LEU A 20 45.23 5.96 -23.58
CA LEU A 20 44.29 6.08 -24.67
C LEU A 20 43.06 5.21 -24.36
N PRO A 21 41.82 5.72 -24.51
CA PRO A 21 40.64 4.89 -24.44
C PRO A 21 40.70 3.77 -25.48
N TYR A 22 40.38 2.55 -25.07
CA TYR A 22 40.31 1.43 -25.98
C TYR A 22 39.19 1.64 -27.01
N GLU A 23 39.47 1.29 -28.26
CA GLU A 23 38.49 1.18 -29.35
C GLU A 23 38.61 -0.20 -30.00
N SER A 24 37.52 -0.72 -30.58
CA SER A 24 37.47 -2.09 -31.11
C SER A 24 38.48 -2.39 -32.23
N TRP A 25 38.99 -1.37 -32.93
CA TRP A 25 40.03 -1.57 -33.94
C TRP A 25 41.41 -1.89 -33.34
N MET A 26 41.58 -1.69 -32.02
CA MET A 26 42.85 -1.88 -31.32
C MET A 26 43.12 -3.34 -30.93
N ASP A 27 42.17 -4.26 -31.10
CA ASP A 27 42.31 -5.67 -30.70
C ASP A 27 43.56 -6.36 -31.27
N ASP A 28 43.89 -6.05 -32.52
CA ASP A 28 45.06 -6.59 -33.22
C ASP A 28 46.12 -5.51 -33.52
N ALA A 29 45.99 -4.32 -32.93
CA ALA A 29 46.90 -3.22 -33.17
C ALA A 29 48.21 -3.37 -32.38
N ARG A 30 49.32 -2.95 -32.98
CA ARG A 30 50.60 -2.80 -32.29
C ARG A 30 50.93 -1.33 -32.11
N VAL A 31 51.61 -1.01 -31.01
CA VAL A 31 52.13 0.33 -30.78
C VAL A 31 53.62 0.32 -31.10
N ASP A 32 54.00 1.16 -32.05
CA ASP A 32 55.39 1.37 -32.46
C ASP A 32 55.82 2.78 -32.01
N VAL A 33 57.06 2.93 -31.54
CA VAL A 33 57.69 4.23 -31.30
C VAL A 33 58.59 4.58 -32.46
N GLN A 34 58.37 5.77 -33.00
CA GLN A 34 59.20 6.32 -34.05
C GLN A 34 60.07 7.46 -33.50
N ARG A 35 61.36 7.41 -33.82
CA ARG A 35 62.30 8.49 -33.54
C ARG A 35 62.55 9.32 -34.80
N ASP A 36 62.40 10.63 -34.68
CA ASP A 36 62.76 11.62 -35.72
C ASP A 36 63.77 12.61 -35.14
N GLU A 37 64.91 12.78 -35.81
CA GLU A 37 66.00 13.67 -35.40
C GLU A 37 66.25 14.81 -36.42
N CYS A 38 65.36 14.97 -37.41
CA CYS A 38 65.54 15.93 -38.50
C CYS A 38 65.32 17.37 -38.03
N GLY A 39 66.38 18.19 -38.01
CA GLY A 39 66.31 19.63 -37.73
C GLY A 39 65.88 20.50 -38.92
N CYS A 40 65.68 19.94 -40.12
CA CYS A 40 65.53 20.72 -41.36
C CYS A 40 64.62 20.03 -42.41
N GLY A 41 63.33 19.84 -42.12
CA GLY A 41 62.27 19.73 -43.15
C GLY A 41 62.25 18.53 -44.11
N GLU A 42 63.23 17.61 -44.07
CA GLU A 42 63.18 16.33 -44.78
C GLU A 42 62.89 15.20 -43.80
N ILE A 43 61.77 14.49 -43.98
CA ILE A 43 61.37 13.37 -43.14
C ILE A 43 62.11 12.12 -43.63
N GLN A 44 63.18 11.73 -42.94
CA GLN A 44 63.75 10.39 -43.06
C GLN A 44 63.28 9.55 -41.87
N LEU A 45 62.55 8.47 -42.15
CA LEU A 45 62.18 7.44 -41.17
C LEU A 45 63.47 6.77 -40.68
N MET A 46 63.94 7.13 -39.48
CA MET A 46 65.25 6.72 -38.97
C MET A 46 65.21 5.44 -38.11
N ASP A 47 64.17 5.25 -37.29
CA ASP A 47 64.01 4.00 -36.52
C ASP A 47 62.56 3.83 -36.02
N VAL A 48 62.04 2.59 -36.09
CA VAL A 48 60.71 2.21 -35.60
C VAL A 48 60.88 0.98 -34.71
N GLU A 49 60.61 1.13 -33.41
CA GLU A 49 60.71 0.04 -32.43
C GLU A 49 59.33 -0.30 -31.86
N PRO A 50 58.92 -1.58 -31.83
CA PRO A 50 57.67 -1.98 -31.19
C PRO A 50 57.78 -1.77 -29.68
N LEU A 51 56.76 -1.17 -29.07
CA LEU A 51 56.72 -0.85 -27.63
C LEU A 51 56.48 -2.09 -26.73
N GLY A 52 56.44 -3.30 -27.31
CA GLY A 52 56.14 -4.54 -26.62
C GLY A 52 54.64 -4.78 -26.44
N ASP A 53 54.30 -5.79 -25.64
CA ASP A 53 52.92 -6.16 -25.36
C ASP A 53 52.23 -5.06 -24.54
N ILE A 54 51.05 -4.63 -25.00
CA ILE A 54 50.27 -3.59 -24.34
C ILE A 54 49.42 -4.25 -23.26
N GLU A 55 49.60 -3.84 -22.00
CA GLU A 55 48.67 -4.21 -20.94
C GLU A 55 47.36 -3.44 -21.10
N LEU A 56 46.30 -4.14 -21.51
CA LEU A 56 44.95 -3.59 -21.53
C LEU A 56 44.41 -3.52 -20.10
N GLU A 57 44.30 -2.31 -19.56
CA GLU A 57 43.60 -2.07 -18.30
C GLU A 57 42.09 -2.23 -18.54
N ARG A 58 41.52 -3.37 -18.12
CA ARG A 58 40.08 -3.61 -18.19
C ARG A 58 39.37 -2.92 -17.04
N ILE A 59 38.69 -1.81 -17.33
CA ILE A 59 37.78 -1.16 -16.38
C ILE A 59 36.50 -1.99 -16.29
N LEU A 60 36.43 -2.89 -15.31
CA LEU A 60 35.20 -3.63 -15.02
C LEU A 60 34.19 -2.68 -14.37
N VAL A 61 33.09 -2.41 -15.08
CA VAL A 61 31.98 -1.64 -14.54
C VAL A 61 31.06 -2.59 -13.75
N PRO A 62 30.58 -2.20 -12.55
CA PRO A 62 29.61 -2.99 -11.81
C PRO A 62 28.35 -3.24 -12.64
N TYR A 63 28.01 -4.51 -12.83
CA TYR A 63 26.81 -4.92 -13.54
C TYR A 63 25.57 -4.38 -12.83
N VAL A 64 24.71 -3.70 -13.60
CA VAL A 64 23.42 -3.20 -13.13
C VAL A 64 22.36 -4.21 -13.51
N VAL A 65 21.77 -4.83 -12.48
CA VAL A 65 20.70 -5.81 -12.63
C VAL A 65 19.49 -5.15 -13.29
N THR A 66 18.87 -5.85 -14.24
CA THR A 66 17.57 -5.46 -14.80
C THR A 66 16.52 -6.51 -14.40
N PRO A 67 15.81 -6.32 -13.27
CA PRO A 67 14.90 -7.33 -12.76
C PRO A 67 13.66 -7.54 -13.63
N PHE A 68 13.13 -8.77 -13.58
CA PHE A 68 11.89 -9.17 -14.23
C PHE A 68 10.76 -9.28 -13.19
N PHE A 69 9.70 -8.51 -13.40
CA PHE A 69 8.57 -8.43 -12.48
C PHE A 69 7.40 -9.29 -12.97
N ALA A 70 6.72 -9.95 -12.03
CA ALA A 70 5.49 -10.69 -12.27
C ALA A 70 4.35 -10.03 -11.49
N TYR A 71 3.26 -9.72 -12.19
CA TYR A 71 2.05 -9.14 -11.61
C TYR A 71 0.95 -10.19 -11.64
N LEU A 72 0.25 -10.35 -10.52
CA LEU A 72 -0.81 -11.32 -10.34
C LEU A 72 -2.17 -10.68 -10.63
N GLN A 73 -2.93 -11.26 -11.56
CA GLN A 73 -4.26 -10.76 -11.89
C GLN A 73 -5.26 -11.17 -10.79
N PRO A 74 -5.97 -10.21 -10.17
CA PRO A 74 -7.04 -10.52 -9.22
C PRO A 74 -8.22 -11.19 -9.91
N LYS A 75 -8.93 -12.07 -9.19
CA LYS A 75 -10.20 -12.64 -9.69
C LYS A 75 -11.24 -11.52 -9.89
N ALA A 76 -11.95 -11.55 -11.01
CA ALA A 76 -13.04 -10.62 -11.25
C ALA A 76 -14.17 -10.81 -10.23
N GLU A 77 -14.70 -9.71 -9.70
CA GLU A 77 -15.92 -9.69 -8.89
C GLU A 77 -17.14 -9.78 -9.84
N GLU A 78 -18.00 -10.78 -9.68
CA GLU A 78 -19.25 -10.87 -10.47
C GLU A 78 -20.20 -9.72 -10.10
N VAL A 79 -20.28 -9.41 -8.80
CA VAL A 79 -21.09 -8.32 -8.24
C VAL A 79 -20.26 -7.60 -7.19
N LYS A 80 -20.03 -6.29 -7.38
CA LYS A 80 -19.37 -5.44 -6.39
C LYS A 80 -20.37 -4.99 -5.33
N SER A 81 -20.61 -5.84 -4.33
CA SER A 81 -21.40 -5.48 -3.15
C SER A 81 -20.52 -4.75 -2.14
N ARG A 82 -21.03 -3.63 -1.61
CA ARG A 82 -20.36 -2.81 -0.60
C ARG A 82 -21.37 -2.41 0.46
N ASP A 83 -20.85 -2.08 1.62
CA ASP A 83 -21.62 -1.57 2.75
C ASP A 83 -21.03 -0.25 3.21
N ILE A 84 -21.89 0.74 3.46
CA ILE A 84 -21.51 1.97 4.15
C ILE A 84 -22.38 2.16 5.38
N GLN A 85 -21.76 2.56 6.48
CA GLN A 85 -22.43 2.76 7.76
C GLN A 85 -22.40 4.25 8.14
N ALA A 86 -23.58 4.83 8.40
CA ALA A 86 -23.72 6.10 9.08
C ALA A 86 -24.23 5.83 10.48
N GLU A 87 -23.44 6.24 11.46
CA GLU A 87 -23.90 6.40 12.82
C GLU A 87 -24.50 7.81 12.96
N CYS A 88 -25.76 7.86 13.38
CA CYS A 88 -26.52 9.09 13.60
C CYS A 88 -26.83 9.19 15.10
N PHE A 89 -26.19 10.15 15.76
CA PHE A 89 -26.32 10.36 17.20
C PHE A 89 -27.56 11.20 17.50
N LEU A 90 -28.73 10.56 17.41
CA LEU A 90 -29.98 11.28 17.57
C LEU A 90 -30.26 11.57 19.05
N ASP A 91 -30.35 12.85 19.36
CA ASP A 91 -30.82 13.33 20.64
C ASP A 91 -32.32 13.05 20.77
N PHE A 92 -32.67 12.28 21.79
CA PHE A 92 -34.05 12.07 22.22
C PHE A 92 -34.25 12.69 23.59
N GLU A 93 -35.42 13.28 23.80
CA GLU A 93 -35.90 13.57 25.14
C GLU A 93 -35.93 12.27 25.97
N VAL A 94 -35.75 12.42 27.28
CA VAL A 94 -35.70 11.28 28.21
C VAL A 94 -36.95 10.42 28.03
N ASN A 95 -36.74 9.12 27.83
CA ASN A 95 -37.77 8.11 27.65
C ASN A 95 -38.70 8.30 26.43
N LYS A 96 -38.30 9.12 25.44
CA LYS A 96 -39.02 9.29 24.16
C LYS A 96 -38.32 8.55 23.00
N ILE A 97 -39.11 8.30 21.96
CA ILE A 97 -38.69 7.60 20.72
C ILE A 97 -38.84 8.46 19.46
N ASN A 98 -39.55 9.59 19.55
CA ASN A 98 -39.84 10.41 18.38
C ASN A 98 -38.62 11.27 18.04
N ILE A 99 -38.20 11.23 16.77
CA ILE A 99 -37.16 12.12 16.26
C ILE A 99 -37.74 13.52 16.16
N ARG A 100 -37.07 14.48 16.79
CA ARG A 100 -37.34 15.91 16.64
C ARG A 100 -36.21 16.52 15.81
N PRO A 101 -36.43 16.84 14.51
CA PRO A 101 -35.34 17.28 13.63
C PRO A 101 -34.56 18.49 14.15
N GLU A 102 -35.23 19.42 14.83
CA GLU A 102 -34.64 20.65 15.37
C GLU A 102 -34.10 20.52 16.81
N TYR A 103 -34.18 19.33 17.41
CA TYR A 103 -33.78 19.13 18.81
C TYR A 103 -32.28 18.87 18.91
N MET A 104 -31.58 19.72 19.67
CA MET A 104 -30.15 19.57 19.96
C MET A 104 -29.32 19.38 18.67
N ASN A 105 -28.54 18.30 18.57
CA ASN A 105 -27.67 18.04 17.41
C ASN A 105 -28.38 17.29 16.27
N ASN A 106 -29.67 16.97 16.41
CA ASN A 106 -30.43 16.27 15.37
C ASN A 106 -30.35 16.92 13.98
N PRO A 107 -30.35 18.25 13.79
CA PRO A 107 -30.23 18.82 12.45
C PRO A 107 -28.95 18.37 11.74
N LYS A 108 -27.83 18.36 12.47
CA LYS A 108 -26.51 17.97 11.97
C LYS A 108 -26.44 16.47 11.71
N GLU A 109 -26.90 15.67 12.67
CA GLU A 109 -26.86 14.20 12.57
C GLU A 109 -27.79 13.68 11.46
N LEU A 110 -28.97 14.30 11.29
CA LEU A 110 -29.89 14.00 10.19
C LEU A 110 -29.37 14.53 8.85
N ALA A 111 -28.60 15.64 8.82
CA ALA A 111 -27.93 16.08 7.60
C ALA A 111 -26.84 15.11 7.16
N LYS A 112 -26.06 14.55 8.10
CA LYS A 112 -25.01 13.57 7.82
C LYS A 112 -25.54 12.31 7.15
N ILE A 113 -26.60 11.71 7.69
CA ILE A 113 -27.21 10.51 7.08
C ILE A 113 -27.85 10.82 5.72
N ARG A 114 -28.48 12.00 5.58
CA ARG A 114 -29.04 12.43 4.29
C ARG A 114 -27.95 12.59 3.24
N ALA A 115 -26.87 13.30 3.55
CA ALA A 115 -25.76 13.51 2.64
C ALA A 115 -25.19 12.18 2.12
N MET A 116 -25.04 11.19 2.99
CA MET A 116 -24.58 9.86 2.60
C MET A 116 -25.58 9.14 1.67
N ILE A 117 -26.88 9.16 1.98
CA ILE A 117 -27.90 8.54 1.11
C ILE A 117 -28.02 9.28 -0.23
N ASP A 118 -27.96 10.61 -0.21
CA ASP A 118 -28.04 11.47 -1.39
C ASP A 118 -26.83 11.22 -2.31
N GLU A 119 -25.63 11.10 -1.76
CA GLU A 119 -24.42 10.74 -2.50
C GLU A 119 -24.58 9.40 -3.22
N LEU A 120 -25.04 8.36 -2.51
CA LEU A 120 -25.28 7.04 -3.10
C LEU A 120 -26.37 7.08 -4.19
N LYS A 121 -27.47 7.82 -3.98
CA LYS A 121 -28.55 7.94 -4.96
C LYS A 121 -28.17 8.78 -6.17
N SER A 122 -27.27 9.75 -6.01
CA SER A 122 -26.82 10.61 -7.10
C SER A 122 -25.91 9.88 -8.09
N ASP A 123 -25.32 8.77 -7.68
CA ASP A 123 -24.43 7.97 -8.51
C ASP A 123 -25.21 6.94 -9.34
N PRO A 124 -25.27 7.08 -10.68
CA PRO A 124 -25.98 6.13 -11.54
C PRO A 124 -25.30 4.76 -11.61
N SER A 125 -24.06 4.64 -11.11
CA SER A 125 -23.35 3.36 -11.01
C SER A 125 -23.75 2.54 -9.77
N ILE A 126 -24.50 3.14 -8.84
CA ILE A 126 -24.87 2.53 -7.56
C ILE A 126 -26.34 2.13 -7.55
N LYS A 127 -26.60 0.92 -7.04
CA LYS A 127 -27.94 0.43 -6.71
C LYS A 127 -28.01 0.14 -5.23
N VAL A 128 -28.80 0.94 -4.50
CA VAL A 128 -29.08 0.69 -3.07
C VAL A 128 -30.04 -0.49 -2.95
N ASN A 129 -29.61 -1.54 -2.24
CA ASN A 129 -30.38 -2.75 -2.05
C ASN A 129 -31.15 -2.73 -0.72
N LYS A 130 -30.46 -2.34 0.36
CA LYS A 130 -30.96 -2.51 1.73
C LYS A 130 -30.50 -1.38 2.64
N LEU A 131 -31.39 -0.94 3.54
CA LEU A 131 -31.10 -0.04 4.64
C LEU A 131 -31.37 -0.76 5.95
N ASP A 132 -30.30 -1.22 6.60
CA ASP A 132 -30.33 -1.77 7.95
C ASP A 132 -30.34 -0.62 8.95
N ILE A 133 -31.41 -0.51 9.72
CA ILE A 133 -31.62 0.54 10.72
C ILE A 133 -31.59 -0.10 12.09
N VAL A 134 -30.51 0.15 12.83
CA VAL A 134 -30.31 -0.33 14.19
C VAL A 134 -30.59 0.81 15.17
N GLY A 135 -31.47 0.62 16.13
CA GLY A 135 -31.67 1.57 17.22
C GLY A 135 -30.99 1.07 18.49
N TYR A 136 -30.42 1.98 19.27
CA TYR A 136 -29.83 1.67 20.57
C TYR A 136 -30.41 2.49 21.73
N ALA A 137 -30.35 1.90 22.92
CA ALA A 137 -30.60 2.54 24.19
C ALA A 137 -29.28 2.74 24.96
N SER A 138 -29.27 3.73 25.84
CA SER A 138 -28.23 3.84 26.87
C SER A 138 -28.38 2.69 27.89
N PRO A 139 -27.29 2.24 28.54
CA PRO A 139 -27.33 1.21 29.59
C PRO A 139 -27.92 1.75 30.90
N GLU A 140 -29.18 2.18 30.85
CA GLU A 140 -29.93 2.73 31.98
C GLU A 140 -31.36 2.19 32.01
N GLY A 141 -31.84 1.80 33.19
CA GLY A 141 -33.24 1.43 33.40
C GLY A 141 -33.53 -0.05 33.13
N SER A 142 -34.80 -0.39 32.91
CA SER A 142 -35.18 -1.81 32.74
C SER A 142 -34.92 -2.31 31.32
N LEU A 143 -34.52 -3.58 31.19
CA LEU A 143 -34.36 -4.26 29.91
C LEU A 143 -35.58 -4.11 28.99
N ALA A 144 -36.78 -4.22 29.55
CA ALA A 144 -38.03 -4.05 28.80
C ALA A 144 -38.21 -2.62 28.26
N ASN A 145 -37.81 -1.59 29.02
CA ASN A 145 -37.86 -0.21 28.57
C ASN A 145 -36.79 0.07 27.51
N ASN A 146 -35.56 -0.42 27.71
CA ASN A 146 -34.48 -0.30 26.74
C ASN A 146 -34.84 -1.00 25.43
N LYS A 147 -35.54 -2.15 25.52
CA LYS A 147 -36.09 -2.82 24.35
C LYS A 147 -37.04 -1.92 23.55
N ARG A 148 -38.08 -1.40 24.23
CA ARG A 148 -39.06 -0.49 23.63
C ARG A 148 -38.41 0.77 23.03
N LEU A 149 -37.42 1.34 23.72
CA LEU A 149 -36.73 2.55 23.27
C LEU A 149 -35.89 2.29 22.02
N SER A 150 -35.08 1.23 22.01
CA SER A 150 -34.22 0.90 20.86
C SER A 150 -35.06 0.53 19.63
N GLU A 151 -36.11 -0.29 19.77
CA GLU A 151 -37.03 -0.59 18.65
C GLU A 151 -37.75 0.67 18.14
N GLY A 152 -38.31 1.47 19.05
CA GLY A 152 -39.05 2.67 18.68
C GLY A 152 -38.19 3.72 17.98
N ARG A 153 -36.93 3.88 18.39
CA ARG A 153 -35.98 4.81 17.75
C ARG A 153 -35.57 4.35 16.35
N ALA A 154 -35.36 3.05 16.16
CA ALA A 154 -35.09 2.49 14.84
C ALA A 154 -36.28 2.71 13.89
N MET A 155 -37.51 2.46 14.37
CA MET A 155 -38.72 2.73 13.59
C MET A 155 -38.90 4.23 13.28
N ALA A 156 -38.60 5.12 14.22
CA ALA A 156 -38.67 6.55 13.99
C ALA A 156 -37.69 7.01 12.91
N LEU A 157 -36.46 6.47 12.89
CA LEU A 157 -35.49 6.78 11.84
C LEU A 157 -35.94 6.23 10.48
N ARG A 158 -36.49 5.01 10.43
CA ARG A 158 -37.11 4.49 9.21
C ARG A 158 -38.18 5.41 8.68
N ASP A 159 -39.11 5.85 9.53
CA ASP A 159 -40.22 6.70 9.10
C ASP A 159 -39.75 8.07 8.62
N TYR A 160 -38.74 8.63 9.30
CA TYR A 160 -38.07 9.84 8.85
C TYR A 160 -37.47 9.66 7.45
N LEU A 161 -36.72 8.59 7.20
CA LEU A 161 -36.10 8.32 5.90
C LEU A 161 -37.14 8.00 4.82
N ALA A 162 -38.14 7.18 5.11
CA ALA A 162 -39.21 6.80 4.18
C ALA A 162 -40.09 7.99 3.77
N SER A 163 -40.17 9.04 4.58
CA SER A 163 -40.86 10.29 4.20
C SER A 163 -40.08 11.14 3.19
N ARG A 164 -38.79 10.87 3.00
CA ARG A 164 -37.87 11.67 2.16
C ARG A 164 -37.33 10.92 0.96
N TYR A 165 -37.21 9.60 1.08
CA TYR A 165 -36.65 8.73 0.06
C TYR A 165 -37.70 7.74 -0.43
N ASP A 166 -37.71 7.52 -1.73
CA ASP A 166 -38.58 6.60 -2.47
C ASP A 166 -38.11 5.12 -2.41
N PHE A 167 -37.34 4.74 -1.39
CA PHE A 167 -37.00 3.34 -1.17
C PHE A 167 -38.27 2.53 -0.86
N SER A 168 -38.36 1.33 -1.42
CA SER A 168 -39.47 0.44 -1.12
C SER A 168 -39.43 0.03 0.35
N ARG A 169 -40.61 -0.16 0.97
CA ARG A 169 -40.72 -0.53 2.39
C ARG A 169 -39.95 -1.81 2.73
N ASN A 170 -39.84 -2.74 1.79
CA ASN A 170 -39.09 -3.99 1.96
C ASN A 170 -37.57 -3.81 1.95
N GLN A 171 -37.05 -2.63 1.60
CA GLN A 171 -35.62 -2.33 1.67
C GLN A 171 -35.19 -1.85 3.06
N TYR A 172 -36.13 -1.41 3.90
CA TYR A 172 -35.85 -1.00 5.26
C TYR A 172 -35.96 -2.17 6.23
N TYR A 173 -34.86 -2.49 6.89
CA TYR A 173 -34.79 -3.57 7.87
C TYR A 173 -34.51 -3.00 9.25
N ILE A 174 -35.42 -3.23 10.18
CA ILE A 174 -35.28 -2.76 11.55
C ILE A 174 -34.55 -3.82 12.37
N ILE A 175 -33.47 -3.42 13.03
CA ILE A 175 -32.66 -4.27 13.88
C ILE A 175 -32.71 -3.74 15.31
N PHE A 176 -32.96 -4.65 16.24
CA PHE A 176 -32.95 -4.36 17.67
C PHE A 176 -31.52 -4.40 18.21
N GLY A 177 -30.95 -3.23 18.53
CA GLY A 177 -29.60 -3.11 19.06
C GLY A 177 -29.49 -3.25 20.58
N GLY A 178 -30.60 -3.07 21.32
CA GLY A 178 -30.57 -3.11 22.79
C GLY A 178 -29.73 -1.98 23.38
N GLU A 179 -28.99 -2.28 24.45
CA GLU A 179 -28.09 -1.34 25.11
C GLU A 179 -26.75 -1.21 24.36
N ASN A 180 -26.29 0.01 24.12
CA ASN A 180 -25.07 0.27 23.34
C ASN A 180 -23.79 0.09 24.18
N TRP A 181 -23.49 -1.14 24.58
CA TRP A 181 -22.27 -1.45 25.34
C TRP A 181 -21.00 -1.20 24.52
N ASP A 182 -21.00 -1.55 23.23
CA ASP A 182 -19.85 -1.31 22.35
C ASP A 182 -19.59 0.19 22.16
N GLY A 183 -20.65 0.99 22.01
CA GLY A 183 -20.56 2.44 21.97
C GLY A 183 -20.07 3.04 23.29
N LEU A 184 -20.44 2.45 24.43
CA LEU A 184 -19.93 2.87 25.73
C LEU A 184 -18.41 2.65 25.80
N VAL A 185 -17.90 1.47 25.44
CA VAL A 185 -16.46 1.19 25.44
C VAL A 185 -15.71 2.22 24.57
N LYS A 186 -16.17 2.44 23.33
CA LYS A 186 -15.57 3.43 22.43
C LYS A 186 -15.59 4.85 23.00
N ALA A 187 -16.67 5.26 23.67
CA ALA A 187 -16.76 6.58 24.28
C ALA A 187 -15.78 6.72 25.44
N LEU A 188 -15.63 5.67 26.26
CA LEU A 188 -14.70 5.64 27.39
C LEU A 188 -13.25 5.71 26.93
N ASP A 189 -12.87 5.20 25.76
CA ASP A 189 -11.51 5.34 25.22
C ASP A 189 -11.08 6.80 25.06
N THR A 190 -12.03 7.71 24.81
CA THR A 190 -11.75 9.13 24.53
C THR A 190 -11.80 10.06 25.75
N ILE A 191 -12.31 9.56 26.88
CA ILE A 191 -12.58 10.37 28.07
C ILE A 191 -11.82 9.77 29.25
N ASP A 192 -11.30 10.63 30.12
CA ASP A 192 -10.74 10.23 31.41
C ASP A 192 -11.66 10.67 32.56
N PHE A 193 -11.84 9.80 33.55
CA PHE A 193 -12.67 10.07 34.73
C PHE A 193 -12.36 9.08 35.86
N GLU A 194 -12.80 9.45 37.06
CA GLU A 194 -12.55 8.67 38.27
C GLU A 194 -13.10 7.24 38.15
N TYR A 195 -12.24 6.26 38.45
CA TYR A 195 -12.52 4.81 38.39
C TYR A 195 -12.82 4.25 36.98
N LYS A 196 -12.35 4.91 35.91
CA LYS A 196 -12.52 4.46 34.53
C LYS A 196 -12.09 3.00 34.32
N ASP A 197 -10.88 2.63 34.73
CA ASP A 197 -10.36 1.27 34.49
C ASP A 197 -11.19 0.20 35.21
N GLU A 198 -11.64 0.49 36.43
CA GLU A 198 -12.54 -0.40 37.18
C GLU A 198 -13.90 -0.55 36.50
N ALA A 199 -14.44 0.55 35.94
CA ALA A 199 -15.68 0.51 35.18
C ALA A 199 -15.52 -0.28 33.86
N LEU A 200 -14.40 -0.10 33.15
CA LEU A 200 -14.07 -0.84 31.93
C LEU A 200 -13.93 -2.35 32.20
N ASN A 201 -13.26 -2.73 33.29
CA ASN A 201 -13.15 -4.14 33.69
C ASN A 201 -14.53 -4.75 33.90
N ILE A 202 -15.45 -4.04 34.58
CA ILE A 202 -16.84 -4.52 34.73
C ILE A 202 -17.55 -4.67 33.38
N ILE A 203 -17.38 -3.72 32.47
CA ILE A 203 -18.02 -3.75 31.14
C ILE A 203 -17.51 -4.94 30.31
N ASN A 204 -16.21 -5.20 30.35
CA ASN A 204 -15.57 -6.24 29.55
C ASN A 204 -15.79 -7.65 30.13
N ASP A 205 -15.71 -7.79 31.46
CA ASP A 205 -15.62 -9.11 32.09
C ASP A 205 -16.98 -9.67 32.55
N ILE A 206 -17.96 -8.79 32.79
CA ILE A 206 -19.27 -9.21 33.29
C ILE A 206 -20.26 -9.27 32.13
N PRO A 207 -20.84 -10.44 31.81
CA PRO A 207 -21.91 -10.51 30.82
C PRO A 207 -23.16 -9.69 31.22
N VAL A 208 -23.88 -9.16 30.23
CA VAL A 208 -25.06 -8.28 30.46
C VAL A 208 -26.12 -9.01 31.29
N GLU A 209 -26.41 -10.27 30.97
CA GLU A 209 -27.38 -11.12 31.67
C GLU A 209 -26.98 -11.45 33.11
N LYS A 210 -25.71 -11.25 33.48
CA LYS A 210 -25.21 -11.42 34.85
C LYS A 210 -25.24 -10.13 35.68
N GLY A 211 -25.94 -9.10 35.20
CA GLY A 211 -26.15 -7.86 35.95
C GLY A 211 -25.00 -6.86 35.85
N ARG A 212 -24.39 -6.74 34.66
CA ARG A 212 -23.34 -5.76 34.36
C ARG A 212 -23.69 -4.35 34.83
N GLU A 213 -24.89 -3.86 34.50
CA GLU A 213 -25.37 -2.54 34.92
C GLU A 213 -25.44 -2.42 36.45
N ALA A 214 -26.00 -3.41 37.14
CA ALA A 214 -26.11 -3.40 38.60
C ALA A 214 -24.72 -3.36 39.27
N LYS A 215 -23.73 -4.05 38.70
CA LYS A 215 -22.34 -3.99 39.18
C LYS A 215 -21.70 -2.61 38.97
N LEU A 216 -21.97 -1.96 37.84
CA LEU A 216 -21.54 -0.57 37.61
C LEU A 216 -22.19 0.41 38.59
N MET A 217 -23.48 0.24 38.89
CA MET A 217 -24.18 1.07 39.87
C MET A 217 -23.63 0.90 41.30
N GLN A 218 -23.14 -0.28 41.64
CA GLN A 218 -22.54 -0.58 42.95
C GLN A 218 -21.08 -0.11 43.05
N LEU A 219 -20.35 -0.07 41.93
CA LEU A 219 -18.94 0.29 41.89
C LEU A 219 -18.69 1.65 42.57
N ARG A 220 -17.87 1.65 43.63
CA ARG A 220 -17.49 2.85 44.39
C ARG A 220 -18.68 3.72 44.78
N GLY A 221 -19.78 3.08 45.22
CA GLY A 221 -21.00 3.78 45.61
C GLY A 221 -21.72 4.48 44.46
N GLY A 222 -21.47 4.04 43.21
CA GLY A 222 -22.10 4.53 41.99
C GLY A 222 -21.52 5.81 41.42
N VAL A 223 -20.35 6.26 41.91
CA VAL A 223 -19.66 7.46 41.39
C VAL A 223 -19.41 7.37 39.88
N PRO A 224 -18.75 6.32 39.34
CA PRO A 224 -18.51 6.22 37.89
C PRO A 224 -19.81 6.10 37.10
N TYR A 225 -20.81 5.34 37.59
CA TYR A 225 -22.09 5.21 36.91
C TYR A 225 -22.82 6.56 36.78
N ARG A 226 -22.89 7.35 37.86
CA ARG A 226 -23.52 8.69 37.81
C ARG A 226 -22.80 9.65 36.87
N TYR A 227 -21.48 9.54 36.77
CA TYR A 227 -20.70 10.31 35.79
C TYR A 227 -21.07 9.91 34.37
N MET A 228 -21.02 8.61 34.04
CA MET A 228 -21.39 8.10 32.71
C MET A 228 -22.84 8.44 32.36
N LEU A 229 -23.76 8.29 33.30
CA LEU A 229 -25.18 8.64 33.15
C LEU A 229 -25.38 10.10 32.70
N LYS A 230 -24.59 11.02 33.25
CA LYS A 230 -24.73 12.45 32.98
C LYS A 230 -24.02 12.90 31.71
N TYR A 231 -22.81 12.37 31.46
CA TYR A 231 -21.90 12.91 30.44
C TYR A 231 -21.71 12.01 29.22
N ILE A 232 -22.03 10.71 29.31
CA ILE A 232 -21.75 9.71 28.27
C ILE A 232 -23.02 9.04 27.75
N PHE A 233 -23.91 8.56 28.63
CA PHE A 233 -25.13 7.85 28.22
C PHE A 233 -26.03 8.63 27.26
N PRO A 234 -26.16 9.98 27.33
CA PRO A 234 -26.89 10.72 26.32
C PRO A 234 -26.38 10.47 24.89
N SER A 235 -25.05 10.37 24.69
CA SER A 235 -24.45 10.11 23.38
C SER A 235 -24.54 8.63 22.95
N LEU A 236 -25.02 7.73 23.80
CA LEU A 236 -25.21 6.32 23.45
C LEU A 236 -26.57 6.03 22.81
N ARG A 237 -27.47 7.03 22.78
CA ARG A 237 -28.81 6.96 22.20
C ARG A 237 -28.76 7.07 20.67
N VAL A 238 -28.08 6.13 20.03
CA VAL A 238 -27.76 6.20 18.60
C VAL A 238 -28.78 5.43 17.76
N ALA A 239 -29.06 5.95 16.58
CA ALA A 239 -29.64 5.15 15.49
C ALA A 239 -28.60 5.02 14.38
N ILE A 240 -28.25 3.79 14.03
CA ILE A 240 -27.26 3.49 12.99
C ILE A 240 -28.03 3.09 11.74
N CYS A 241 -27.68 3.69 10.60
CA CYS A 241 -28.14 3.25 9.30
C CYS A 241 -26.95 2.69 8.52
N LYS A 242 -27.01 1.39 8.23
CA LYS A 242 -26.09 0.71 7.33
C LYS A 242 -26.79 0.52 6.00
N VAL A 243 -26.21 1.08 4.94
CA VAL A 243 -26.71 0.98 3.57
C VAL A 243 -25.88 -0.06 2.83
N ASN A 244 -26.53 -1.13 2.39
CA ASN A 244 -25.95 -2.09 1.45
C ASN A 244 -26.30 -1.66 0.03
N TYR A 245 -25.29 -1.63 -0.82
CA TYR A 245 -25.44 -1.26 -2.20
C TYR A 245 -24.52 -2.08 -3.11
N GLU A 246 -24.90 -2.15 -4.37
CA GLU A 246 -24.10 -2.73 -5.43
C GLU A 246 -23.58 -1.62 -6.34
N ILE A 247 -22.35 -1.78 -6.79
CA ILE A 247 -21.75 -0.92 -7.81
C ILE A 247 -21.70 -1.73 -9.10
N LYS A 248 -22.17 -1.16 -10.22
CA LYS A 248 -22.03 -1.82 -11.52
C LYS A 248 -20.55 -2.07 -11.84
N ASN A 249 -20.28 -3.08 -12.65
CA ASN A 249 -18.96 -3.25 -13.24
C ASN A 249 -18.73 -2.15 -14.29
N PHE A 250 -17.53 -1.59 -14.28
CA PHE A 250 -17.08 -0.57 -15.20
C PHE A 250 -16.29 -1.22 -16.33
N ASN A 251 -16.49 -0.73 -17.54
CA ASN A 251 -15.56 -1.03 -18.62
C ASN A 251 -14.23 -0.28 -18.42
N LEU A 252 -13.24 -0.56 -19.26
CA LEU A 252 -11.89 0.02 -19.12
C LEU A 252 -11.88 1.57 -19.16
N ASP A 253 -12.66 2.17 -20.06
CA ASP A 253 -12.69 3.63 -20.23
C ASP A 253 -13.39 4.30 -19.05
N GLU A 254 -14.50 3.72 -18.57
CA GLU A 254 -15.15 4.17 -17.33
C GLU A 254 -14.19 4.04 -16.14
N ALA A 255 -13.50 2.90 -16.01
CA ALA A 255 -12.60 2.63 -14.89
C ALA A 255 -11.42 3.62 -14.84
N LYS A 256 -10.91 4.07 -15.99
CA LYS A 256 -9.88 5.12 -16.08
C LYS A 256 -10.32 6.46 -15.51
N GLU A 257 -11.60 6.79 -15.58
CA GLU A 257 -12.14 8.03 -14.99
C GLU A 257 -12.53 7.85 -13.53
N ILE A 258 -13.08 6.68 -13.18
CA ILE A 258 -13.43 6.37 -11.79
C ILE A 258 -12.20 6.29 -10.91
N ILE A 259 -11.06 5.74 -11.37
CA ILE A 259 -9.86 5.63 -10.52
C ILE A 259 -9.32 6.98 -10.06
N LYS A 260 -9.54 8.05 -10.84
CA LYS A 260 -9.08 9.41 -10.53
C LYS A 260 -9.94 10.11 -9.46
N THR A 261 -11.21 9.73 -9.36
CA THR A 261 -12.22 10.45 -8.56
C THR A 261 -12.74 9.63 -7.39
N ARG A 262 -13.04 8.35 -7.64
CA ARG A 262 -13.68 7.42 -6.70
C ARG A 262 -13.08 6.01 -6.81
N PRO A 263 -11.76 5.85 -6.60
CA PRO A 263 -11.09 4.56 -6.74
C PRO A 263 -11.68 3.47 -5.84
N GLN A 264 -12.29 3.82 -4.71
CA GLN A 264 -13.00 2.90 -3.82
C GLN A 264 -14.18 2.15 -4.48
N ASN A 265 -14.67 2.65 -5.63
CA ASN A 265 -15.76 2.03 -6.39
C ASN A 265 -15.27 0.98 -7.40
N LEU A 266 -13.95 0.91 -7.65
CA LEU A 266 -13.36 -0.10 -8.53
C LEU A 266 -13.03 -1.36 -7.74
N SER A 267 -13.30 -2.51 -8.35
CA SER A 267 -12.72 -3.78 -7.94
C SER A 267 -11.21 -3.78 -8.21
N LEU A 268 -10.50 -4.64 -7.48
CA LEU A 268 -9.07 -4.81 -7.68
C LEU A 268 -8.75 -5.31 -9.10
N ASN A 269 -9.63 -6.14 -9.70
CA ASN A 269 -9.48 -6.57 -11.09
C ASN A 269 -9.64 -5.42 -12.09
N GLU A 270 -10.63 -4.54 -11.91
CA GLU A 270 -10.79 -3.36 -12.78
C GLU A 270 -9.56 -2.44 -12.68
N MET A 271 -9.03 -2.22 -11.48
CA MET A 271 -7.77 -1.47 -11.32
C MET A 271 -6.61 -2.15 -12.04
N PHE A 272 -6.50 -3.48 -11.95
CA PHE A 272 -5.47 -4.23 -12.68
C PHE A 272 -5.61 -4.07 -14.20
N MET A 273 -6.83 -4.08 -14.74
CA MET A 273 -7.09 -3.84 -16.16
C MET A 273 -6.71 -2.40 -16.57
N VAL A 274 -7.00 -1.41 -15.71
CA VAL A 274 -6.57 -0.02 -15.91
C VAL A 274 -5.04 0.07 -15.96
N ALA A 275 -4.32 -0.54 -15.01
CA ALA A 275 -2.86 -0.56 -15.01
C ALA A 275 -2.31 -1.12 -16.33
N ASN A 276 -2.81 -2.28 -16.76
CA ASN A 276 -2.34 -2.94 -17.99
C ASN A 276 -2.71 -2.20 -19.30
N SER A 277 -3.51 -1.14 -19.22
CA SER A 277 -3.76 -0.26 -20.36
C SER A 277 -2.66 0.79 -20.57
N TYR A 278 -1.77 0.98 -19.59
CA TYR A 278 -0.61 1.85 -19.65
C TYR A 278 0.67 1.06 -19.98
N PRO A 279 1.71 1.70 -20.56
CA PRO A 279 3.00 1.05 -20.77
C PRO A 279 3.55 0.50 -19.45
N LYS A 280 4.04 -0.74 -19.46
CA LYS A 280 4.61 -1.38 -18.26
C LYS A 280 5.75 -0.52 -17.70
N GLY A 281 5.67 -0.20 -16.40
CA GLY A 281 6.67 0.62 -15.72
C GLY A 281 6.51 2.14 -15.92
N SER A 282 5.50 2.61 -16.65
CA SER A 282 5.13 4.03 -16.65
C SER A 282 4.65 4.49 -15.27
N GLN A 283 4.67 5.81 -15.03
CA GLN A 283 4.20 6.36 -13.76
C GLN A 283 2.71 6.04 -13.53
N GLU A 284 1.88 6.14 -14.57
CA GLU A 284 0.46 5.81 -14.51
C GLU A 284 0.22 4.34 -14.17
N PHE A 285 1.03 3.44 -14.74
CA PHE A 285 0.98 2.01 -14.39
C PHE A 285 1.28 1.78 -12.90
N ILE A 286 2.28 2.47 -12.36
CA ILE A 286 2.70 2.35 -10.95
C ILE A 286 1.66 2.96 -10.00
N ASP A 287 1.14 4.15 -10.32
CA ASP A 287 0.16 4.89 -9.51
C ASP A 287 -1.14 4.10 -9.30
N VAL A 288 -1.52 3.29 -10.29
CA VAL A 288 -2.69 2.41 -10.20
C VAL A 288 -2.49 1.35 -9.12
N PHE A 289 -1.31 0.72 -9.04
CA PHE A 289 -1.03 -0.27 -8.00
C PHE A 289 -0.87 0.33 -6.60
N GLU A 290 -0.29 1.54 -6.50
CA GLU A 290 -0.26 2.30 -5.25
C GLU A 290 -1.68 2.67 -4.77
N THR A 291 -2.55 3.04 -5.70
CA THR A 291 -3.97 3.28 -5.39
C THR A 291 -4.67 1.99 -4.97
N ALA A 292 -4.39 0.88 -5.64
CA ALA A 292 -4.97 -0.42 -5.34
C ALA A 292 -4.63 -0.89 -3.92
N VAL A 293 -3.37 -0.86 -3.50
CA VAL A 293 -2.98 -1.30 -2.14
C VAL A 293 -3.55 -0.39 -1.05
N ARG A 294 -3.78 0.90 -1.34
CA ARG A 294 -4.44 1.83 -0.42
C ARG A 294 -5.94 1.56 -0.28
N MET A 295 -6.63 1.20 -1.37
CA MET A 295 -8.06 0.86 -1.34
C MET A 295 -8.30 -0.54 -0.78
N TYR A 296 -7.32 -1.44 -0.95
CA TYR A 296 -7.37 -2.84 -0.52
C TYR A 296 -6.19 -3.20 0.40
N PRO A 297 -6.07 -2.55 1.58
CA PRO A 297 -4.90 -2.67 2.45
C PRO A 297 -4.78 -4.02 3.17
N LYS A 298 -5.71 -4.94 2.97
CA LYS A 298 -5.65 -6.31 3.51
C LYS A 298 -5.57 -7.36 2.40
N ASP A 299 -5.57 -6.92 1.14
CA ASP A 299 -5.51 -7.82 0.00
C ASP A 299 -4.06 -8.12 -0.36
N GLU A 300 -3.73 -9.41 -0.41
CA GLU A 300 -2.38 -9.87 -0.68
C GLU A 300 -1.97 -9.66 -2.13
N ILE A 301 -2.91 -9.77 -3.08
CA ILE A 301 -2.63 -9.57 -4.52
C ILE A 301 -2.33 -8.09 -4.76
N ALA A 302 -3.10 -7.19 -4.15
CA ALA A 302 -2.83 -5.76 -4.17
C ALA A 302 -1.42 -5.44 -3.60
N SER A 303 -1.07 -6.08 -2.49
CA SER A 303 0.22 -5.91 -1.83
C SER A 303 1.40 -6.42 -2.69
N ILE A 304 1.29 -7.61 -3.29
CA ILE A 304 2.32 -8.18 -4.16
C ILE A 304 2.52 -7.32 -5.41
N ASN A 305 1.43 -6.89 -6.06
CA ASN A 305 1.53 -6.06 -7.25
C ASN A 305 2.11 -4.67 -6.95
N ALA A 306 1.73 -4.06 -5.82
CA ALA A 306 2.33 -2.81 -5.37
C ALA A 306 3.82 -2.96 -5.02
N ALA A 307 4.23 -4.10 -4.45
CA ALA A 307 5.64 -4.39 -4.23
C ALA A 307 6.43 -4.50 -5.55
N ALA A 308 5.89 -5.22 -6.54
CA ALA A 308 6.52 -5.31 -7.86
C ALA A 308 6.64 -3.93 -8.55
N ALA A 309 5.60 -3.09 -8.43
CA ALA A 309 5.62 -1.73 -8.93
C ALA A 309 6.62 -0.82 -8.17
N ALA A 310 6.79 -1.00 -6.86
CA ALA A 310 7.79 -0.28 -6.08
C ALA A 310 9.23 -0.71 -6.43
N LEU A 311 9.46 -2.01 -6.63
CA LEU A 311 10.77 -2.53 -7.03
C LEU A 311 11.21 -2.04 -8.41
N SER A 312 10.27 -1.86 -9.37
CA SER A 312 10.60 -1.38 -10.72
C SER A 312 11.18 0.04 -10.74
N ARG A 313 10.94 0.82 -9.69
CA ARG A 313 11.46 2.17 -9.46
C ARG A 313 12.50 2.22 -8.34
N ASN A 314 13.06 1.08 -7.96
CA ASN A 314 14.07 0.91 -6.91
C ASN A 314 13.64 1.44 -5.52
N ASP A 315 12.34 1.50 -5.24
CA ASP A 315 11.81 1.83 -3.92
C ASP A 315 11.74 0.57 -3.04
N LEU A 316 12.88 0.21 -2.48
CA LEU A 316 13.04 -0.99 -1.66
C LEU A 316 12.26 -0.90 -0.34
N VAL A 317 12.06 0.31 0.18
CA VAL A 317 11.37 0.54 1.46
C VAL A 317 9.88 0.25 1.32
N SER A 318 9.24 0.82 0.30
CA SER A 318 7.82 0.55 0.04
C SER A 318 7.61 -0.91 -0.36
N ALA A 319 8.49 -1.48 -1.18
CA ALA A 319 8.41 -2.88 -1.58
C ALA A 319 8.43 -3.83 -0.38
N GLU A 320 9.39 -3.66 0.53
CA GLU A 320 9.48 -4.45 1.76
C GLU A 320 8.24 -4.30 2.65
N ARG A 321 7.75 -3.07 2.82
CA ARG A 321 6.52 -2.81 3.57
C ARG A 321 5.32 -3.56 2.99
N TYR A 322 5.13 -3.53 1.68
CA TYR A 322 4.01 -4.24 1.03
C TYR A 322 4.17 -5.76 1.11
N LEU A 323 5.38 -6.29 0.93
CA LEU A 323 5.63 -7.74 1.05
C LEU A 323 5.38 -8.26 2.47
N ASN A 324 5.65 -7.45 3.51
CA ASN A 324 5.37 -7.80 4.90
C ASN A 324 3.87 -7.90 5.24
N MET A 325 2.99 -7.44 4.36
CA MET A 325 1.53 -7.57 4.52
C MET A 325 1.00 -8.91 4.01
N VAL A 326 1.83 -9.70 3.32
CA VAL A 326 1.43 -10.95 2.67
C VAL A 326 1.57 -12.14 3.63
N ASN A 327 0.56 -13.01 3.68
CA ASN A 327 0.68 -14.27 4.40
C ASN A 327 1.59 -15.26 3.66
N VAL A 328 2.82 -15.40 4.14
CA VAL A 328 3.86 -16.27 3.57
C VAL A 328 3.44 -17.73 3.41
N ASN A 329 2.47 -18.21 4.21
CA ASN A 329 2.02 -19.60 4.18
C ASN A 329 1.31 -19.98 2.86
N LYS A 330 0.85 -19.02 2.07
CA LYS A 330 0.21 -19.27 0.77
C LYS A 330 1.20 -19.59 -0.35
N GLN A 331 2.50 -19.36 -0.15
CA GLN A 331 3.56 -19.72 -1.07
C GLN A 331 3.31 -19.26 -2.51
N LEU A 332 2.80 -18.03 -2.68
CA LEU A 332 2.56 -17.46 -4.01
C LEU A 332 3.90 -17.25 -4.74
N PRO A 333 4.04 -17.70 -6.00
CA PRO A 333 5.30 -17.57 -6.73
C PRO A 333 5.65 -16.12 -7.03
N GLU A 334 4.67 -15.24 -7.25
CA GLU A 334 4.90 -13.81 -7.49
C GLU A 334 5.44 -13.10 -6.24
N TYR A 335 4.96 -13.49 -5.05
CA TYR A 335 5.54 -13.03 -3.78
C TYR A 335 7.01 -13.45 -3.67
N SER A 336 7.29 -14.73 -3.92
CA SER A 336 8.65 -15.27 -3.83
C SER A 336 9.58 -14.61 -4.85
N ASN A 337 9.11 -14.34 -6.07
CA ASN A 337 9.87 -13.61 -7.07
C ASN A 337 10.15 -12.16 -6.63
N ALA A 338 9.14 -11.44 -6.13
CA ALA A 338 9.32 -10.07 -5.66
C ALA A 338 10.28 -9.99 -4.46
N MET A 339 10.20 -10.94 -3.51
CA MET A 339 11.13 -11.03 -2.39
C MET A 339 12.56 -11.34 -2.87
N GLY A 340 12.71 -12.27 -3.82
CA GLY A 340 14.00 -12.58 -4.43
C GLY A 340 14.64 -11.38 -5.12
N VAL A 341 13.84 -10.58 -5.84
CA VAL A 341 14.30 -9.32 -6.45
C VAL A 341 14.67 -8.27 -5.39
N LEU A 342 13.87 -8.13 -4.32
CA LEU A 342 14.20 -7.22 -3.22
C LEU A 342 15.56 -7.55 -2.60
N MET A 343 15.81 -8.83 -2.30
CA MET A 343 17.07 -9.30 -1.75
C MET A 343 18.24 -9.10 -2.73
N LEU A 344 18.02 -9.39 -4.02
CA LEU A 344 19.00 -9.15 -5.07
C LEU A 344 19.42 -7.67 -5.14
N LEU A 345 18.47 -6.74 -5.08
CA LEU A 345 18.75 -5.30 -5.11
C LEU A 345 19.38 -4.78 -3.81
N LYS A 346 19.14 -5.44 -2.68
CA LYS A 346 19.83 -5.18 -1.40
C LYS A 346 21.26 -5.75 -1.35
N GLY A 347 21.64 -6.61 -2.29
CA GLY A 347 22.93 -7.32 -2.28
C GLY A 347 22.95 -8.60 -1.46
N GLU A 348 21.79 -9.07 -0.98
CA GLU A 348 21.64 -10.30 -0.21
C GLU A 348 21.46 -11.50 -1.16
N TYR A 349 22.55 -11.88 -1.82
CA TYR A 349 22.51 -12.78 -2.96
C TYR A 349 22.12 -14.23 -2.64
N GLU A 350 22.44 -14.73 -1.44
CA GLU A 350 22.05 -16.07 -0.98
C GLU A 350 20.53 -16.15 -0.79
N HIS A 351 19.95 -15.22 -0.02
CA HIS A 351 18.51 -15.14 0.19
C HIS A 351 17.76 -14.89 -1.13
N ALA A 352 18.30 -14.03 -1.99
CA ALA A 352 17.75 -13.82 -3.33
C ALA A 352 17.63 -15.14 -4.10
N GLU A 353 18.68 -15.96 -4.10
CA GLU A 353 18.70 -17.23 -4.80
C GLU A 353 17.66 -18.22 -4.27
N GLU A 354 17.47 -18.30 -2.95
CA GLU A 354 16.47 -19.18 -2.32
C GLU A 354 15.05 -18.83 -2.77
N TYR A 355 14.67 -17.56 -2.64
CA TYR A 355 13.36 -17.07 -3.04
C TYR A 355 13.09 -17.22 -4.54
N LEU A 356 14.08 -16.90 -5.38
CA LEU A 356 13.95 -17.02 -6.83
C LEU A 356 13.86 -18.49 -7.28
N LYS A 357 14.63 -19.40 -6.67
CA LYS A 357 14.50 -20.85 -6.94
C LYS A 357 13.14 -21.39 -6.54
N ALA A 358 12.59 -20.95 -5.40
CA ALA A 358 11.26 -21.34 -4.97
C ALA A 358 10.18 -20.90 -5.99
N ALA A 359 10.24 -19.65 -6.47
CA ALA A 359 9.34 -19.14 -7.50
C ALA A 359 9.50 -19.85 -8.85
N ALA A 360 10.74 -20.10 -9.29
CA ALA A 360 11.04 -20.78 -10.55
C ALA A 360 10.57 -22.24 -10.53
N LYS A 361 10.71 -22.94 -9.41
CA LYS A 361 10.21 -24.32 -9.22
C LYS A 361 8.68 -24.40 -9.35
N SER A 362 7.98 -23.33 -8.98
CA SER A 362 6.54 -23.19 -9.18
C SER A 362 6.13 -22.78 -10.60
N GLY A 363 7.09 -22.69 -11.54
CA GLY A 363 6.84 -22.45 -12.97
C GLY A 363 6.83 -20.98 -13.38
N LEU A 364 7.20 -20.04 -12.50
CA LEU A 364 7.19 -18.62 -12.83
C LEU A 364 8.41 -18.22 -13.67
N GLN A 365 8.19 -17.90 -14.95
CA GLN A 365 9.25 -17.56 -15.90
C GLN A 365 10.13 -16.38 -15.45
N ALA A 366 9.52 -15.33 -14.89
CA ALA A 366 10.25 -14.15 -14.40
C ALA A 366 11.32 -14.52 -13.36
N ALA A 367 11.07 -15.52 -12.53
CA ALA A 367 12.02 -15.97 -11.52
C ALA A 367 13.24 -16.65 -12.15
N GLY A 368 13.06 -17.40 -13.23
CA GLY A 368 14.17 -17.97 -14.02
C GLY A 368 15.06 -16.88 -14.60
N GLN A 369 14.45 -15.83 -15.18
CA GLN A 369 15.19 -14.68 -15.72
C GLN A 369 15.94 -13.92 -14.63
N ASN A 370 15.34 -13.76 -13.45
CA ASN A 370 16.01 -13.14 -12.30
C ASN A 370 17.17 -13.98 -11.76
N LEU A 371 17.11 -15.31 -11.84
CA LEU A 371 18.27 -16.18 -11.51
C LEU A 371 19.43 -15.96 -12.48
N GLU A 372 19.15 -15.74 -13.77
CA GLU A 372 20.17 -15.39 -14.76
C GLU A 372 20.80 -14.03 -14.45
N GLU A 373 19.99 -13.03 -14.11
CA GLU A 373 20.48 -11.70 -13.69
C GLU A 373 21.33 -11.78 -12.41
N LEU A 374 20.92 -12.58 -11.42
CA LEU A 374 21.70 -12.85 -10.21
C LEU A 374 23.05 -13.50 -10.55
N ALA A 375 23.07 -14.48 -11.46
CA ALA A 375 24.30 -15.15 -11.87
C ALA A 375 25.29 -14.19 -12.56
N LYS A 376 24.80 -13.33 -13.47
CA LYS A 376 25.60 -12.26 -14.10
C LYS A 376 26.17 -11.32 -13.04
N LYS A 377 25.35 -10.89 -12.08
CA LYS A 377 25.76 -10.00 -10.98
C LYS A 377 26.84 -10.62 -10.11
N LYS A 378 26.67 -11.87 -9.67
CA LYS A 378 27.67 -12.62 -8.88
C LYS A 378 28.99 -12.77 -9.64
N THR A 379 28.93 -13.08 -10.94
CA THR A 379 30.11 -13.30 -11.78
C THR A 379 30.91 -12.01 -11.92
N ASN A 380 30.25 -10.91 -12.29
CA ASN A 380 30.89 -9.59 -12.39
C ASN A 380 31.47 -9.12 -11.05
N ALA A 381 30.76 -9.31 -9.93
CA ALA A 381 31.27 -8.96 -8.60
C ALA A 381 32.55 -9.75 -8.25
N ALA A 382 32.57 -11.06 -8.54
CA ALA A 382 33.75 -11.89 -8.30
C ALA A 382 34.94 -11.53 -9.21
N GLU A 383 34.69 -11.08 -10.44
CA GLU A 383 35.75 -10.58 -11.33
C GLU A 383 36.35 -9.26 -10.83
N ILE A 384 35.51 -8.34 -10.36
CA ILE A 384 35.96 -7.07 -9.77
C ILE A 384 36.83 -7.34 -8.53
N GLU A 385 36.36 -8.18 -7.62
CA GLU A 385 37.10 -8.53 -6.39
C GLU A 385 38.47 -9.17 -6.70
N LYS A 386 38.55 -10.01 -7.73
CA LYS A 386 39.83 -10.61 -8.16
C LYS A 386 40.83 -9.58 -8.66
N ILE A 387 40.39 -8.55 -9.38
CA ILE A 387 41.27 -7.47 -9.86
C ILE A 387 41.72 -6.61 -8.69
N GLU A 388 40.79 -6.19 -7.83
CA GLU A 388 41.12 -5.38 -6.65
C GLU A 388 42.11 -6.06 -5.70
N ASN A 389 42.07 -7.39 -5.60
CA ASN A 389 43.01 -8.17 -4.80
C ASN A 389 44.35 -8.45 -5.51
N ARG A 390 44.41 -8.33 -6.84
CA ARG A 390 45.66 -8.43 -7.62
C ARG A 390 46.48 -7.14 -7.54
N ASP A 391 45.80 -5.99 -7.42
CA ASP A 391 46.42 -4.66 -7.40
C ASP A 391 46.82 -4.18 -5.98
N LYS A 392 46.52 -4.97 -4.94
CA LYS A 392 46.99 -4.80 -3.56
C LYS A 392 48.24 -5.64 -3.31
#